data_AF-A0A7V9CR04-F1
#
_entry.id   AF-A0A7V9CR04-F1
#
_cell.length_a   1.000
_cell.length_b   1.000
_cell.length_c   1.000
_cell.angle_alpha   90.00
_cell.angle_beta   90.00
_cell.angle_gamma   90.00
#
_symmetry.space_group_name_H-M   'P 1'
#
loop_
_entity.id
_entity.type
_entity.pdbx_description
1 polymer ?
#
loop_
_entity_poly.entity_id
_entity_poly.type
_entity_poly.pdbx_seq_one_letter_code
_entity_poly.pdbx_strand_id
1 'polypeptide(L)'
;FEHGRFVLRGELPEELRAALWGAREGRPKPARDDKAIAAWNGLMLAALAEAGRRLEREDYVAAARRLAEFLLGSLSDGEGRLLRSYRAGRAKTGGYLEDYANVADGLLELHVATGEVRWLEEAHRLTLLAVELFGDEQRGGFFLTASDAEELVARKKDFDDHPMPSGNSMLASVLLRLGRIYGDEELERRAVGVFRLVHRGLAKAPSAFGHALCALDLHFSPARELAIVGPPSSAVARAALEPWEPTTVVAFGPAEGIPLLAGKGLVDGKPAVYVCERFACRRPVTEPAEVG
;
A
#
# COMPACT_ATOMS: atom_id res chain seq x y z
N PHE A 1 -3.93 -26.89 33.45
CA PHE A 1 -3.77 -27.94 32.42
C PHE A 1 -5.06 -27.96 31.62
N GLU A 2 -5.00 -27.61 30.35
CA GLU A 2 -6.17 -27.42 29.48
C GLU A 2 -5.92 -28.19 28.18
N HIS A 3 -6.87 -29.02 27.75
CA HIS A 3 -6.78 -29.80 26.50
C HIS A 3 -5.48 -30.62 26.36
N GLY A 4 -5.02 -31.25 27.44
CA GLY A 4 -3.78 -32.05 27.41
C GLY A 4 -2.48 -31.23 27.44
N ARG A 5 -2.56 -29.91 27.65
CA ARG A 5 -1.39 -29.01 27.68
C ARG A 5 -1.29 -28.28 29.01
N PHE A 6 -0.07 -28.09 29.49
CA PHE A 6 0.20 -27.14 30.57
C PHE A 6 0.11 -25.72 30.01
N VAL A 7 -1.02 -25.06 30.26
CA VAL A 7 -1.25 -23.66 29.91
C VAL A 7 -1.04 -22.82 31.15
N LEU A 8 -0.09 -21.88 31.08
CA LEU A 8 0.11 -20.83 32.08
C LEU A 8 -0.67 -19.59 31.62
N ARG A 9 -1.50 -19.03 32.48
CA ARG A 9 -2.24 -17.78 32.27
C ARG A 9 -1.80 -16.74 33.28
N GLY A 10 -1.84 -15.46 32.89
CA GLY A 10 -1.44 -14.33 33.74
C GLY A 10 -0.02 -13.82 33.43
N GLU A 11 0.42 -12.81 34.19
CA GLU A 11 1.78 -12.29 34.12
C GLU A 11 2.75 -13.29 34.76
N LEU A 12 3.75 -13.72 33.99
CA LEU A 12 4.81 -14.58 34.50
C LEU A 12 5.85 -13.73 35.24
N PRO A 13 6.32 -14.16 36.43
CA PRO A 13 7.47 -13.56 37.09
C PRO A 13 8.67 -13.49 36.13
N GLU A 14 9.47 -12.44 36.23
CA GLU A 14 10.59 -12.22 35.30
C GLU A 14 11.60 -13.37 35.36
N GLU A 15 11.83 -13.96 36.54
CA GLU A 15 12.72 -15.12 36.69
C GLU A 15 12.19 -16.35 35.92
N LEU A 16 10.86 -16.57 35.95
CA LEU A 16 10.24 -17.66 35.22
C LEU A 16 10.27 -17.40 33.70
N ARG A 17 10.07 -16.15 33.27
CA ARG A 17 10.20 -15.75 31.86
C ARG A 17 11.63 -15.99 31.36
N ALA A 18 12.64 -15.60 32.13
CA ALA A 18 14.04 -15.83 31.82
C ALA A 18 14.39 -17.33 31.77
N ALA A 19 13.89 -18.14 32.71
CA ALA A 19 14.09 -19.58 32.70
C ALA A 19 13.45 -20.25 31.48
N LEU A 20 12.21 -19.87 31.13
CA LEU A 20 11.51 -20.36 29.94
C LEU A 20 12.21 -19.90 28.65
N TRP A 21 12.75 -18.68 28.62
CA TRP A 21 13.57 -18.19 27.51
C TRP A 21 14.84 -19.02 27.34
N GLY A 22 15.60 -19.24 28.42
CA GLY A 22 16.80 -20.08 28.40
C GLY A 22 16.51 -21.51 27.91
N ALA A 23 15.41 -22.12 28.38
CA ALA A 23 14.97 -23.43 27.89
C ALA A 23 14.59 -23.43 26.40
N ARG A 24 14.03 -22.33 25.88
CA ARG A 24 13.72 -22.17 24.44
C ARG A 24 14.97 -21.94 23.60
N GLU A 25 15.98 -21.27 24.12
CA GLU A 25 17.27 -21.07 23.45
C GLU A 25 18.01 -22.38 23.17
N GLY A 26 17.80 -23.41 24.00
CA GLY A 26 18.35 -24.76 23.76
C GLY A 26 17.70 -25.54 22.61
N ARG A 27 16.61 -25.05 22.01
CA ARG A 27 15.94 -25.72 20.88
C ARG A 27 16.66 -25.36 19.57
N PRO A 28 16.82 -26.30 18.63
CA PRO A 28 17.28 -25.97 17.28
C PRO A 28 16.46 -24.82 16.69
N LYS A 29 17.14 -23.74 16.31
CA LYS A 29 16.46 -22.59 15.69
C LYS A 29 15.95 -23.01 14.30
N PRO A 30 14.75 -22.59 13.89
CA PRO A 30 14.34 -22.74 12.51
C PRO A 30 15.37 -22.06 11.60
N ALA A 31 15.61 -22.63 10.41
CA ALA A 31 16.41 -21.95 9.41
C ALA A 31 15.77 -20.61 9.08
N ARG A 32 16.57 -19.54 9.03
CA ARG A 32 16.11 -18.21 8.64
C ARG A 32 16.27 -18.08 7.13
N ASP A 33 15.17 -17.88 6.41
CA ASP A 33 15.25 -17.32 5.07
C ASP A 33 15.61 -15.83 5.23
N ASP A 34 16.81 -15.46 4.79
CA ASP A 34 17.37 -14.11 4.87
C ASP A 34 17.11 -13.30 3.60
N LYS A 35 16.23 -13.79 2.72
CA LYS A 35 15.81 -13.11 1.50
C LYS A 35 14.82 -11.99 1.81
N ALA A 36 15.10 -10.80 1.31
CA ALA A 36 14.12 -9.73 1.21
C ALA A 36 13.34 -9.89 -0.11
N ILE A 37 12.02 -10.03 -0.03
CA ILE A 37 11.10 -10.10 -1.19
C ILE A 37 10.40 -8.76 -1.36
N ALA A 38 10.36 -8.21 -2.57
CA ALA A 38 9.76 -6.90 -2.85
C ALA A 38 8.29 -6.84 -2.42
N ALA A 39 7.46 -7.80 -2.82
CA ALA A 39 6.05 -7.86 -2.44
C ALA A 39 5.82 -7.86 -0.91
N TRP A 40 6.66 -8.57 -0.15
CA TRP A 40 6.53 -8.65 1.32
C TRP A 40 6.98 -7.36 2.00
N ASN A 41 8.05 -6.76 1.47
CA ASN A 41 8.56 -5.50 1.96
C ASN A 41 7.65 -4.33 1.58
N GLY A 42 6.90 -4.41 0.47
CA GLY A 42 5.82 -3.46 0.14
C GLY A 42 4.70 -3.47 1.18
N LEU A 43 4.22 -4.66 1.58
CA LEU A 43 3.23 -4.79 2.67
C LEU A 43 3.79 -4.29 4.01
N MET A 44 5.05 -4.59 4.32
CA MET A 44 5.73 -4.08 5.51
C MET A 44 5.87 -2.55 5.48
N LEU A 45 6.14 -1.98 4.31
CA LEU A 45 6.25 -0.54 4.11
C LEU A 45 4.90 0.14 4.44
N ALA A 46 3.80 -0.37 3.88
CA ALA A 46 2.45 0.11 4.19
C ALA A 46 2.16 0.04 5.70
N ALA A 47 2.42 -1.11 6.32
CA ALA A 47 2.18 -1.32 7.74
C ALA A 47 3.00 -0.39 8.63
N LEU A 48 4.30 -0.19 8.36
CA LEU A 48 5.16 0.71 9.12
C LEU A 48 4.74 2.18 8.96
N ALA A 49 4.34 2.58 7.75
CA ALA A 49 3.88 3.94 7.47
C ALA A 49 2.55 4.22 8.19
N GLU A 50 1.56 3.34 8.05
CA GLU A 50 0.26 3.50 8.71
C GLU A 50 0.40 3.46 10.24
N ALA A 51 1.09 2.45 10.78
CA ALA A 51 1.31 2.33 12.22
C ALA A 51 2.12 3.50 12.77
N GLY A 52 3.15 3.95 12.04
CA GLY A 52 3.94 5.12 12.41
C GLY A 52 3.09 6.38 12.55
N ARG A 53 2.17 6.61 11.61
CA ARG A 53 1.24 7.73 11.64
C ARG A 53 0.19 7.60 12.75
N ARG A 54 -0.50 6.45 12.85
CA ARG A 54 -1.61 6.25 13.79
C ARG A 54 -1.18 6.09 15.25
N LEU A 55 0.00 5.53 15.50
CA LEU A 55 0.54 5.29 16.84
C LEU A 55 1.55 6.36 17.27
N GLU A 56 1.74 7.40 16.46
CA GLU A 56 2.72 8.47 16.69
C GLU A 56 4.16 7.93 16.91
N ARG A 57 4.56 6.94 16.09
CA ARG A 57 5.86 6.27 16.15
C ARG A 57 6.78 6.74 15.03
N GLU A 58 7.53 7.80 15.30
CA GLU A 58 8.51 8.37 14.35
C GLU A 58 9.58 7.35 13.92
N ASP A 59 9.95 6.42 14.80
CA ASP A 59 10.90 5.36 14.48
C ASP A 59 10.35 4.36 13.44
N TYR A 60 9.03 4.14 13.42
CA TYR A 60 8.37 3.34 12.38
C TYR A 60 8.32 4.08 11.05
N VAL A 61 8.00 5.37 11.05
CA VAL A 61 8.04 6.20 9.84
C VAL A 61 9.47 6.29 9.29
N ALA A 62 10.48 6.42 10.15
CA ALA A 62 11.89 6.41 9.75
C ALA A 62 12.30 5.04 9.16
N ALA A 63 11.80 3.93 9.72
CA ALA A 63 12.02 2.60 9.16
C ALA A 63 11.33 2.44 7.79
N ALA A 64 10.11 2.93 7.64
CA ALA A 64 9.37 2.95 6.39
C ALA A 64 10.13 3.72 5.30
N ARG A 65 10.63 4.94 5.59
CA ARG A 65 11.48 5.69 4.66
C ARG A 65 12.70 4.91 4.21
N ARG A 66 13.46 4.32 5.14
CA ARG A 66 14.64 3.49 4.79
C ARG A 66 14.26 2.29 3.93
N LEU A 67 13.11 1.69 4.20
CA LEU A 67 12.60 0.55 3.43
C LEU A 67 12.21 0.97 2.00
N ALA A 68 11.56 2.11 1.83
CA ALA A 68 11.24 2.67 0.52
C ALA A 68 12.50 2.98 -0.30
N GLU A 69 13.53 3.59 0.32
CA GLU A 69 14.83 3.82 -0.35
C GLU A 69 15.52 2.51 -0.74
N PHE A 70 15.42 1.48 0.10
CA PHE A 70 15.95 0.16 -0.23
C PHE A 70 15.21 -0.47 -1.42
N LEU A 71 13.87 -0.40 -1.42
CA LEU A 71 13.01 -0.93 -2.48
C LEU A 71 13.27 -0.24 -3.84
N LEU A 72 13.37 1.08 -3.84
CA LEU A 72 13.57 1.92 -5.04
C LEU A 72 15.04 2.06 -5.46
N GLY A 73 15.98 1.52 -4.67
CA GLY A 73 17.41 1.58 -4.96
C GLY A 73 18.01 0.18 -5.06
N SER A 74 18.28 -0.46 -3.92
CA SER A 74 18.99 -1.74 -3.89
C SER A 74 18.16 -2.91 -4.40
N LEU A 75 16.84 -2.80 -4.39
CA LEU A 75 15.89 -3.81 -4.88
C LEU A 75 15.27 -3.44 -6.23
N SER A 76 15.89 -2.49 -6.96
CA SER A 76 15.54 -2.15 -8.32
C SER A 76 16.76 -2.26 -9.23
N ASP A 77 16.52 -2.33 -10.54
CA ASP A 77 17.59 -2.23 -11.54
C ASP A 77 17.91 -0.76 -11.89
N GLY A 78 18.88 -0.56 -12.80
CA GLY A 78 19.31 0.76 -13.24
C GLY A 78 18.27 1.53 -14.06
N GLU A 79 17.19 0.88 -14.49
CA GLU A 79 16.07 1.48 -15.20
C GLU A 79 14.88 1.77 -14.26
N GLY A 80 15.04 1.46 -12.97
CA GLY A 80 14.01 1.69 -11.94
C GLY A 80 12.90 0.65 -11.95
N ARG A 81 13.12 -0.54 -12.54
CA ARG A 81 12.23 -1.70 -12.44
C ARG A 81 12.53 -2.47 -11.16
N LEU A 82 11.51 -3.02 -10.52
CA LEU A 82 11.70 -3.79 -9.29
C LEU A 82 12.30 -5.17 -9.59
N LEU A 83 13.23 -5.58 -8.73
CA LEU A 83 13.74 -6.94 -8.66
C LEU A 83 13.01 -7.66 -7.53
N ARG A 84 12.67 -8.94 -7.75
CA ARG A 84 11.84 -9.69 -6.79
C ARG A 84 12.54 -9.88 -5.45
N SER A 85 13.84 -10.15 -5.47
CA SER A 85 14.53 -10.65 -4.29
C SER A 85 15.92 -10.10 -4.12
N TYR A 86 16.29 -9.83 -2.86
CA TYR A 86 17.64 -9.48 -2.44
C TYR A 86 18.13 -10.42 -1.37
N ARG A 87 19.35 -10.93 -1.57
CA ARG A 87 20.01 -11.83 -0.64
C ARG A 87 21.52 -11.71 -0.76
N ALA A 88 22.22 -11.68 0.37
CA ALA A 88 23.68 -11.62 0.42
C ALA A 88 24.29 -10.51 -0.47
N GLY A 89 23.73 -9.30 -0.40
CA GLY A 89 24.26 -8.13 -1.11
C GLY A 89 23.81 -8.01 -2.57
N ARG A 90 22.96 -8.91 -3.07
CA ARG A 90 22.62 -9.00 -4.50
C ARG A 90 21.11 -9.07 -4.70
N ALA A 91 20.58 -8.18 -5.52
CA ALA A 91 19.24 -8.29 -6.09
C ALA A 91 19.26 -9.18 -7.35
N LYS A 92 18.22 -9.99 -7.53
CA LYS A 92 18.05 -10.88 -8.69
C LYS A 92 16.58 -11.06 -9.03
N THR A 93 16.36 -11.45 -10.29
CA THR A 93 15.06 -11.81 -10.88
C THR A 93 14.14 -10.60 -11.03
N GLY A 94 13.58 -10.40 -12.23
CA GLY A 94 12.58 -9.36 -12.45
C GLY A 94 11.38 -9.55 -11.53
N GLY A 95 10.81 -8.44 -11.05
CA GLY A 95 9.62 -8.45 -10.20
C GLY A 95 8.41 -9.03 -10.93
N TYR A 96 7.52 -9.64 -10.16
CA TYR A 96 6.19 -10.03 -10.63
C TYR A 96 5.18 -8.94 -10.27
N LEU A 97 3.95 -9.05 -10.79
CA LEU A 97 2.86 -8.09 -10.55
C LEU A 97 2.70 -7.69 -9.08
N GLU A 98 2.73 -8.67 -8.17
CA GLU A 98 2.59 -8.45 -6.72
C GLU A 98 3.72 -7.58 -6.13
N ASP A 99 4.92 -7.67 -6.67
CA ASP A 99 6.07 -6.89 -6.21
C ASP A 99 5.82 -5.40 -6.48
N TYR A 100 5.27 -5.08 -7.66
CA TYR A 100 4.90 -3.70 -8.02
C TYR A 100 3.68 -3.21 -7.26
N ALA A 101 2.61 -4.01 -7.21
CA ALA A 101 1.37 -3.61 -6.58
C ALA A 101 1.55 -3.29 -5.09
N ASN A 102 2.22 -4.18 -4.35
CA ASN A 102 2.41 -3.99 -2.91
C ASN A 102 3.41 -2.85 -2.59
N VAL A 103 4.44 -2.66 -3.42
CA VAL A 103 5.38 -1.55 -3.21
C VAL A 103 4.72 -0.20 -3.52
N ALA A 104 3.92 -0.12 -4.59
CA ALA A 104 3.15 1.09 -4.90
C ALA A 104 2.17 1.46 -3.78
N ASP A 105 1.44 0.47 -3.23
CA ASP A 105 0.56 0.70 -2.07
C ASP A 105 1.34 1.19 -0.84
N GLY A 106 2.48 0.56 -0.52
CA GLY A 106 3.34 1.01 0.57
C GLY A 106 3.88 2.44 0.39
N LEU A 107 4.20 2.83 -0.85
CA LEU A 107 4.64 4.20 -1.16
C LEU A 107 3.49 5.22 -1.01
N LEU A 108 2.25 4.85 -1.36
CA LEU A 108 1.07 5.68 -1.07
C LEU A 108 0.88 5.86 0.43
N GLU A 109 0.98 4.81 1.24
CA GLU A 109 0.89 4.95 2.69
C GLU A 109 2.03 5.78 3.28
N LEU A 110 3.25 5.62 2.75
CA LEU A 110 4.39 6.44 3.16
C LEU A 110 4.16 7.92 2.81
N HIS A 111 3.60 8.22 1.64
CA HIS A 111 3.19 9.57 1.28
C HIS A 111 2.21 10.16 2.31
N VAL A 112 1.18 9.43 2.71
CA VAL A 112 0.21 9.88 3.72
C VAL A 112 0.86 10.09 5.09
N ALA A 113 1.78 9.20 5.47
CA ALA A 113 2.48 9.28 6.76
C ALA A 113 3.46 10.47 6.84
N THR A 114 4.06 10.85 5.72
CA THR A 114 5.16 11.82 5.67
C THR A 114 4.78 13.17 5.09
N GLY A 115 3.74 13.23 4.28
CA GLY A 115 3.37 14.37 3.46
C GLY A 115 4.33 14.64 2.29
N GLU A 116 5.32 13.77 2.06
CA GLU A 116 6.33 13.97 1.03
C GLU A 116 5.80 13.51 -0.33
N VAL A 117 5.72 14.43 -1.29
CA VAL A 117 5.15 14.22 -2.63
C VAL A 117 5.93 13.17 -3.44
N ARG A 118 7.26 13.11 -3.28
CA ARG A 118 8.14 12.12 -3.95
C ARG A 118 7.64 10.68 -3.85
N TRP A 119 7.03 10.29 -2.74
CA TRP A 119 6.55 8.91 -2.56
C TRP A 119 5.28 8.64 -3.35
N LEU A 120 4.40 9.64 -3.49
CA LEU A 120 3.23 9.56 -4.36
C LEU A 120 3.64 9.49 -5.83
N GLU A 121 4.63 10.28 -6.24
CA GLU A 121 5.17 10.26 -7.60
C GLU A 121 5.79 8.90 -7.94
N GLU A 122 6.57 8.31 -7.03
CA GLU A 122 7.15 6.98 -7.22
C GLU A 122 6.08 5.87 -7.22
N ALA A 123 5.04 5.98 -6.39
CA ALA A 123 3.90 5.07 -6.43
C ALA A 123 3.19 5.13 -7.79
N HIS A 124 2.99 6.34 -8.32
CA HIS A 124 2.40 6.54 -9.64
C HIS A 124 3.28 5.96 -10.75
N ARG A 125 4.59 6.26 -10.74
CA ARG A 125 5.56 5.74 -11.71
C ARG A 125 5.58 4.20 -11.73
N LEU A 126 5.68 3.56 -10.56
CA LEU A 126 5.67 2.10 -10.47
C LEU A 126 4.33 1.50 -10.92
N THR A 127 3.22 2.18 -10.66
CA THR A 127 1.89 1.74 -11.12
C THR A 127 1.79 1.77 -12.64
N LEU A 128 2.23 2.86 -13.28
CA LEU A 128 2.24 2.97 -14.74
C LEU A 128 3.13 1.90 -15.38
N LEU A 129 4.32 1.67 -14.80
CA LEU A 129 5.21 0.60 -15.22
C LEU A 129 4.59 -0.79 -15.04
N ALA A 130 3.82 -1.01 -13.96
CA ALA A 130 3.08 -2.26 -13.77
C ALA A 130 1.99 -2.45 -14.83
N VAL A 131 1.28 -1.37 -15.21
CA VAL A 131 0.29 -1.43 -16.29
C VAL A 131 0.93 -1.82 -17.61
N GLU A 132 2.10 -1.26 -17.94
CA GLU A 132 2.86 -1.56 -19.15
C GLU A 132 3.35 -3.03 -19.18
N LEU A 133 4.01 -3.48 -18.10
CA LEU A 133 4.64 -4.79 -18.07
C LEU A 133 3.64 -5.94 -17.96
N PHE A 134 2.56 -5.75 -17.19
CA PHE A 134 1.68 -6.84 -16.79
C PHE A 134 0.29 -6.77 -17.42
N GLY A 135 -0.10 -5.66 -18.03
CA GLY A 135 -1.44 -5.48 -18.58
C GLY A 135 -1.83 -6.49 -19.67
N ASP A 136 -3.05 -6.99 -19.63
CA ASP A 136 -3.68 -7.70 -20.74
C ASP A 136 -4.71 -6.79 -21.41
N GLU A 137 -4.33 -6.18 -22.53
CA GLU A 137 -5.22 -5.28 -23.27
C GLU A 137 -6.40 -6.01 -23.93
N GLN A 138 -6.27 -7.31 -24.19
CA GLN A 138 -7.29 -8.08 -24.89
C GLN A 138 -8.39 -8.59 -23.95
N ARG A 139 -8.02 -9.03 -22.73
CA ARG A 139 -8.96 -9.66 -21.78
C ARG A 139 -9.12 -8.90 -20.47
N GLY A 140 -8.40 -7.80 -20.27
CA GLY A 140 -8.38 -7.03 -19.03
C GLY A 140 -7.57 -7.68 -17.91
N GLY A 141 -7.36 -6.96 -16.80
CA GLY A 141 -6.53 -7.42 -15.69
C GLY A 141 -5.06 -7.58 -16.07
N PHE A 142 -4.30 -8.27 -15.21
CA PHE A 142 -2.84 -8.28 -15.26
C PHE A 142 -2.29 -9.69 -15.13
N PHE A 143 -1.28 -10.00 -15.94
CA PHE A 143 -0.49 -11.22 -15.85
C PHE A 143 0.47 -11.16 -14.67
N LEU A 144 0.81 -12.33 -14.12
CA LEU A 144 1.78 -12.45 -13.04
C LEU A 144 3.19 -12.01 -13.49
N THR A 145 3.63 -12.45 -14.68
CA THR A 145 4.97 -12.22 -15.21
C THR A 145 4.99 -11.04 -16.17
N ALA A 146 6.11 -10.33 -16.27
CA ALA A 146 6.28 -9.22 -17.21
C ALA A 146 6.18 -9.69 -18.67
N SER A 147 5.87 -8.76 -19.58
CA SER A 147 5.72 -9.00 -21.02
C SER A 147 7.03 -9.35 -21.72
N ASP A 148 8.16 -8.94 -21.16
CA ASP A 148 9.52 -9.16 -21.63
C ASP A 148 10.32 -10.16 -20.77
N ALA A 149 9.63 -10.87 -19.86
CA ALA A 149 10.21 -12.00 -19.15
C ALA A 149 10.49 -13.18 -20.10
N GLU A 150 11.19 -14.20 -19.61
CA GLU A 150 11.40 -15.45 -20.35
C GLU A 150 10.07 -15.98 -20.91
N GLU A 151 10.08 -16.37 -22.19
CA GLU A 151 8.88 -16.78 -22.91
C GLU A 151 8.30 -18.06 -22.28
N LEU A 152 7.17 -17.91 -21.61
CA LEU A 152 6.42 -19.02 -21.02
C LEU A 152 5.38 -19.54 -22.01
N VAL A 153 5.07 -20.84 -21.95
CA VAL A 153 3.97 -21.47 -22.72
C VAL A 153 2.65 -20.72 -22.54
N ALA A 154 2.39 -20.19 -21.34
CA ALA A 154 1.29 -19.27 -21.08
C ALA A 154 1.59 -18.38 -19.87
N ARG A 155 1.31 -17.08 -19.99
CA ARG A 155 1.29 -16.14 -18.86
C ARG A 155 0.00 -16.33 -18.06
N LYS A 156 0.12 -16.59 -16.76
CA LYS A 156 -1.02 -16.78 -15.85
C LYS A 156 -1.48 -15.46 -15.24
N LYS A 157 -2.72 -15.42 -14.78
CA LYS A 157 -3.28 -14.36 -13.94
C LYS A 157 -3.76 -14.99 -12.65
N ASP A 158 -3.28 -14.47 -11.54
CA ASP A 158 -3.67 -14.92 -10.20
C ASP A 158 -4.57 -13.86 -9.59
N PHE A 159 -5.69 -14.31 -9.02
CA PHE A 159 -6.77 -13.44 -8.55
C PHE A 159 -7.17 -13.72 -7.11
N ASP A 160 -6.96 -14.95 -6.64
CA ASP A 160 -7.25 -15.37 -5.29
C ASP A 160 -6.20 -14.85 -4.32
N ASP A 161 -6.68 -14.31 -3.20
CA ASP A 161 -5.84 -13.93 -2.08
C ASP A 161 -5.28 -15.20 -1.43
N HIS A 162 -3.98 -15.18 -1.16
CA HIS A 162 -3.30 -16.19 -0.36
C HIS A 162 -2.97 -15.58 1.02
N PRO A 163 -1.90 -15.95 1.76
CA PRO A 163 -1.45 -15.17 2.91
C PRO A 163 -1.17 -13.68 2.62
N MET A 164 -1.25 -13.26 1.35
CA MET A 164 -1.15 -11.89 0.87
C MET A 164 -2.27 -11.64 -0.16
N PRO A 165 -2.64 -10.37 -0.38
CA PRO A 165 -3.50 -9.97 -1.49
C PRO A 165 -2.96 -10.47 -2.83
N SER A 166 -3.84 -10.85 -3.75
CA SER A 166 -3.41 -11.10 -5.13
C SER A 166 -2.91 -9.82 -5.77
N GLY A 167 -1.88 -9.91 -6.62
CA GLY A 167 -1.32 -8.75 -7.32
C GLY A 167 -2.36 -7.98 -8.15
N ASN A 168 -3.34 -8.69 -8.72
CA ASN A 168 -4.46 -8.07 -9.43
C ASN A 168 -5.36 -7.25 -8.49
N SER A 169 -5.70 -7.80 -7.33
CA SER A 169 -6.56 -7.11 -6.36
C SER A 169 -5.87 -5.89 -5.78
N MET A 170 -4.61 -6.03 -5.37
CA MET A 170 -3.82 -4.92 -4.84
C MET A 170 -3.64 -3.82 -5.89
N LEU A 171 -3.27 -4.18 -7.12
CA LEU A 171 -3.08 -3.18 -8.17
C LEU A 171 -4.39 -2.48 -8.52
N ALA A 172 -5.53 -3.19 -8.50
CA ALA A 172 -6.84 -2.55 -8.69
C ALA A 172 -7.12 -1.48 -7.62
N SER A 173 -6.81 -1.75 -6.35
CA SER A 173 -6.91 -0.77 -5.26
C SER A 173 -6.03 0.46 -5.52
N VAL A 174 -4.74 0.23 -5.83
CA VAL A 174 -3.77 1.28 -6.12
C VAL A 174 -4.19 2.14 -7.33
N LEU A 175 -4.66 1.51 -8.40
CA LEU A 175 -5.17 2.18 -9.61
C LEU A 175 -6.37 3.08 -9.31
N LEU A 176 -7.31 2.64 -8.48
CA LEU A 176 -8.47 3.47 -8.07
C LEU A 176 -8.03 4.67 -7.23
N ARG A 177 -7.10 4.46 -6.29
CA ARG A 177 -6.54 5.55 -5.46
C ARG A 177 -5.83 6.58 -6.34
N LEU A 178 -4.94 6.14 -7.22
CA LEU A 178 -4.21 7.01 -8.14
C LEU A 178 -5.12 7.67 -9.17
N GLY A 179 -6.14 6.96 -9.69
CA GLY A 179 -7.14 7.54 -10.59
C GLY A 179 -7.88 8.71 -9.96
N ARG A 180 -8.22 8.62 -8.66
CA ARG A 180 -8.84 9.74 -7.90
C ARG A 180 -7.85 10.89 -7.62
N ILE A 181 -6.56 10.62 -7.45
CA ILE A 181 -5.54 11.65 -7.21
C ILE A 181 -5.19 12.39 -8.52
N TYR A 182 -5.01 11.65 -9.60
CA TYR A 182 -4.53 12.15 -10.88
C TYR A 182 -5.65 12.47 -11.88
N GLY A 183 -6.90 12.13 -11.58
CA GLY A 183 -8.02 12.32 -12.52
C GLY A 183 -7.90 11.45 -13.76
N ASP A 184 -7.26 10.29 -13.64
CA ASP A 184 -6.99 9.39 -14.75
C ASP A 184 -8.03 8.27 -14.81
N GLU A 185 -9.00 8.46 -15.70
CA GLU A 185 -10.06 7.47 -15.96
C GLU A 185 -9.52 6.16 -16.55
N GLU A 186 -8.36 6.16 -17.20
CA GLU A 186 -7.76 4.92 -17.72
C GLU A 186 -7.31 4.00 -16.57
N LEU A 187 -6.77 4.56 -15.49
CA LEU A 187 -6.43 3.77 -14.31
C LEU A 187 -7.68 3.12 -13.70
N GLU A 188 -8.78 3.87 -13.61
CA GLU A 188 -10.06 3.32 -13.15
C GLU A 188 -10.58 2.22 -14.10
N ARG A 189 -10.54 2.44 -15.41
CA ARG A 189 -10.94 1.42 -16.41
C ARG A 189 -10.12 0.14 -16.28
N ARG A 190 -8.81 0.25 -16.05
CA ARG A 190 -7.90 -0.90 -15.85
C ARG A 190 -8.26 -1.66 -14.56
N ALA A 191 -8.58 -0.97 -13.47
CA ALA A 191 -9.07 -1.59 -12.23
C ALA A 191 -10.40 -2.34 -12.46
N VAL A 192 -11.36 -1.72 -13.16
CA VAL A 192 -12.64 -2.36 -13.53
C VAL A 192 -12.42 -3.63 -14.37
N GLY A 193 -11.37 -3.67 -15.20
CA GLY A 193 -10.96 -4.87 -15.93
C GLY A 193 -10.68 -6.06 -15.02
N VAL A 194 -10.08 -5.84 -13.85
CA VAL A 194 -9.86 -6.89 -12.83
C VAL A 194 -11.20 -7.40 -12.28
N PHE A 195 -12.10 -6.50 -11.89
CA PHE A 195 -13.40 -6.85 -11.32
C PHE A 195 -14.27 -7.69 -12.27
N ARG A 196 -14.23 -7.38 -13.57
CA ARG A 196 -14.93 -8.17 -14.59
C ARG A 196 -14.43 -9.61 -14.66
N LEU A 197 -13.16 -9.87 -14.38
CA LEU A 197 -12.61 -11.23 -14.38
C LEU A 197 -12.95 -11.99 -13.10
N VAL A 198 -12.99 -11.32 -11.95
CA VAL A 198 -13.25 -11.96 -10.65
C VAL A 198 -14.74 -12.07 -10.29
N HIS A 199 -15.65 -11.39 -10.98
CA HIS A 199 -17.08 -11.31 -10.59
C HIS A 199 -17.75 -12.67 -10.32
N ARG A 200 -17.47 -13.69 -11.15
CA ARG A 200 -18.03 -15.04 -10.96
C ARG A 200 -17.40 -15.78 -9.78
N GLY A 201 -16.10 -15.56 -9.56
CA GLY A 201 -15.36 -16.15 -8.44
C GLY A 201 -15.82 -15.56 -7.11
N LEU A 202 -15.97 -14.24 -7.05
CA LEU A 202 -16.46 -13.48 -5.91
C LEU A 202 -17.80 -14.01 -5.39
N ALA A 203 -18.77 -14.25 -6.27
CA ALA A 203 -20.09 -14.76 -5.88
C ALA A 203 -20.05 -16.19 -5.31
N LYS A 204 -19.04 -16.99 -5.68
CA LYS A 204 -18.94 -18.41 -5.28
C LYS A 204 -18.06 -18.62 -4.06
N ALA A 205 -16.98 -17.85 -3.92
CA ALA A 205 -15.97 -18.00 -2.87
C ALA A 205 -15.46 -16.63 -2.42
N PRO A 206 -16.31 -15.77 -1.82
CA PRO A 206 -15.94 -14.39 -1.49
C PRO A 206 -14.72 -14.28 -0.55
N SER A 207 -14.53 -15.26 0.34
CA SER A 207 -13.37 -15.31 1.25
C SER A 207 -12.02 -15.48 0.54
N ALA A 208 -12.01 -15.92 -0.73
CA ALA A 208 -10.80 -16.01 -1.54
C ALA A 208 -10.44 -14.69 -2.24
N PHE A 209 -11.26 -13.64 -2.11
CA PHE A 209 -11.12 -12.37 -2.83
C PHE A 209 -11.36 -11.17 -1.90
N GLY A 210 -10.94 -11.28 -0.64
CA GLY A 210 -11.16 -10.25 0.37
C GLY A 210 -10.62 -8.89 -0.05
N HIS A 211 -9.42 -8.83 -0.63
CA HIS A 211 -8.84 -7.57 -1.07
C HIS A 211 -9.53 -7.01 -2.33
N ALA A 212 -9.99 -7.87 -3.25
CA ALA A 212 -10.80 -7.44 -4.38
C ALA A 212 -12.14 -6.84 -3.93
N LEU A 213 -12.75 -7.37 -2.86
CA LEU A 213 -13.95 -6.82 -2.26
C LEU A 213 -13.70 -5.42 -1.66
N CYS A 214 -12.55 -5.21 -0.99
CA CYS A 214 -12.17 -3.87 -0.51
C CYS A 214 -11.98 -2.88 -1.68
N ALA A 215 -11.32 -3.31 -2.77
CA ALA A 215 -11.14 -2.46 -3.95
C ALA A 215 -12.49 -2.17 -4.65
N LEU A 216 -13.42 -3.13 -4.67
CA LEU A 216 -14.78 -2.91 -5.16
C LEU A 216 -15.57 -1.94 -4.29
N ASP A 217 -15.43 -2.03 -2.97
CA ASP A 217 -16.02 -1.09 -2.03
C ASP A 217 -15.51 0.33 -2.27
N LEU A 218 -14.19 0.50 -2.46
CA LEU A 218 -13.59 1.78 -2.87
C LEU A 218 -14.18 2.28 -4.21
N HIS A 219 -14.33 1.42 -5.21
CA HIS A 219 -14.86 1.80 -6.52
C HIS A 219 -16.32 2.31 -6.44
N PHE A 220 -17.18 1.63 -5.68
CA PHE A 220 -18.59 1.99 -5.58
C PHE A 220 -18.90 3.04 -4.49
N SER A 221 -17.98 3.24 -3.55
CA SER A 221 -18.15 4.23 -2.51
C SER A 221 -18.15 5.65 -3.08
N PRO A 222 -18.92 6.58 -2.47
CA PRO A 222 -18.82 7.99 -2.77
C PRO A 222 -17.36 8.43 -2.76
N ALA A 223 -17.00 9.24 -3.76
CA ALA A 223 -15.66 9.79 -3.86
C ALA A 223 -15.42 10.70 -2.66
N ARG A 224 -14.51 10.32 -1.75
CA ARG A 224 -14.03 11.16 -0.66
C ARG A 224 -12.53 11.33 -0.83
N GLU A 225 -12.13 12.44 -1.43
CA GLU A 225 -10.73 12.80 -1.62
C GLU A 225 -10.35 13.90 -0.61
N LEU A 226 -9.25 13.70 0.11
CA LEU A 226 -8.65 14.70 0.99
C LEU A 226 -7.39 15.23 0.32
N ALA A 227 -7.45 16.49 -0.09
CA ALA A 227 -6.26 17.22 -0.46
C ALA A 227 -5.82 18.08 0.71
N ILE A 228 -4.64 17.79 1.27
CA ILE A 228 -4.14 18.40 2.49
C ILE A 228 -2.92 19.27 2.15
N VAL A 229 -2.96 20.53 2.54
CA VAL A 229 -1.82 21.45 2.39
C VAL A 229 -1.28 21.80 3.77
N GLY A 230 0.00 21.51 3.99
CA GLY A 230 0.66 21.65 5.28
C GLY A 230 1.16 20.31 5.84
N PRO A 231 1.88 20.31 6.97
CA PRO A 231 2.52 19.11 7.49
C PRO A 231 1.48 18.11 8.03
N PRO A 232 1.71 16.80 7.92
CA PRO A 232 0.85 15.77 8.53
C PRO A 232 0.71 15.88 10.05
N SER A 233 1.67 16.55 10.71
CA SER A 233 1.63 16.83 12.15
C SER A 233 0.71 17.99 12.54
N SER A 234 0.17 18.75 11.58
CA SER A 234 -0.79 19.82 11.88
C SER A 234 -2.08 19.27 12.47
N ALA A 235 -2.69 20.02 13.39
CA ALA A 235 -3.88 19.56 14.10
C ALA A 235 -5.04 19.22 13.16
N VAL A 236 -5.25 20.02 12.10
CA VAL A 236 -6.32 19.80 11.12
C VAL A 236 -6.06 18.56 10.25
N ALA A 237 -4.80 18.30 9.87
CA ALA A 237 -4.45 17.09 9.13
C ALA A 237 -4.62 15.84 9.99
N ARG A 238 -4.20 15.90 11.27
CA ARG A 238 -4.40 14.79 12.22
C ARG A 238 -5.88 14.48 12.41
N ALA A 239 -6.72 15.50 12.62
CA ALA A 239 -8.17 15.30 12.74
C ALA A 239 -8.78 14.69 11.47
N ALA A 240 -8.35 15.12 10.28
CA ALA A 240 -8.82 14.55 9.01
C ALA A 240 -8.41 13.10 8.76
N LEU A 241 -7.34 12.64 9.41
CA LEU A 241 -6.75 11.31 9.24
C LEU A 241 -6.97 10.37 10.44
N GLU A 242 -7.61 10.85 11.51
CA GLU A 242 -7.90 10.08 12.72
C GLU A 242 -8.97 9.01 12.48
N PRO A 243 -10.11 9.32 11.82
CA PRO A 243 -11.10 8.32 11.45
C PRO A 243 -10.50 7.21 10.58
N TRP A 244 -10.95 5.97 10.81
CA TRP A 244 -10.64 4.86 9.91
C TRP A 244 -11.69 4.79 8.81
N GLU A 245 -11.36 5.40 7.67
CA GLU A 245 -12.22 5.46 6.48
C GLU A 245 -11.50 4.83 5.29
N PRO A 246 -11.66 3.51 5.04
CA PRO A 246 -10.84 2.77 4.07
C PRO A 246 -11.04 3.20 2.61
N THR A 247 -12.11 3.96 2.33
CA THR A 247 -12.46 4.43 0.98
C THR A 247 -12.01 5.88 0.72
N THR A 248 -11.41 6.53 1.73
CA THR A 248 -10.87 7.88 1.61
C THR A 248 -9.52 7.86 0.90
N VAL A 249 -9.38 8.70 -0.14
CA VAL A 249 -8.13 8.90 -0.85
C VAL A 249 -7.48 10.19 -0.38
N VAL A 250 -6.18 10.17 -0.09
CA VAL A 250 -5.46 11.31 0.49
C VAL A 250 -4.28 11.68 -0.39
N ALA A 251 -4.10 12.98 -0.64
CA ALA A 251 -2.88 13.54 -1.20
C ALA A 251 -2.43 14.76 -0.39
N PHE A 252 -1.15 14.81 -0.05
CA PHE A 252 -0.49 15.96 0.56
C PHE A 252 0.20 16.82 -0.49
N GLY A 253 0.04 18.13 -0.36
CA GLY A 253 0.68 19.13 -1.20
C GLY A 253 1.32 20.28 -0.40
N PRO A 254 1.76 21.35 -1.08
CA PRO A 254 1.49 21.64 -2.49
C PRO A 254 2.32 20.78 -3.45
N ALA A 255 1.79 20.52 -4.65
CA ALA A 255 2.51 19.89 -5.74
C ALA A 255 1.92 20.33 -7.09
N GLU A 256 2.79 20.52 -8.08
CA GLU A 256 2.37 20.72 -9.47
C GLU A 256 2.18 19.36 -10.15
N GLY A 257 1.37 19.31 -11.23
CA GLY A 257 1.15 18.08 -11.99
C GLY A 257 0.26 17.04 -11.31
N ILE A 258 -0.28 17.33 -10.11
CA ILE A 258 -1.25 16.48 -9.41
C ILE A 258 -2.61 17.19 -9.40
N PRO A 259 -3.58 16.79 -10.26
CA PRO A 259 -4.89 17.41 -10.37
C PRO A 259 -5.66 17.57 -9.06
N LEU A 260 -5.64 16.57 -8.17
CA LEU A 260 -6.29 16.69 -6.86
C LEU A 260 -5.69 17.81 -6.01
N LEU A 261 -4.43 18.20 -6.22
CA LEU A 261 -3.74 19.27 -5.47
C LEU A 261 -3.78 20.63 -6.18
N ALA A 262 -4.26 20.68 -7.42
CA ALA A 262 -4.24 21.88 -8.25
C ALA A 262 -5.05 23.03 -7.61
N GLY A 263 -4.44 24.21 -7.51
CA GLY A 263 -5.07 25.41 -6.97
C GLY A 263 -5.31 25.38 -5.46
N LYS A 264 -4.74 24.42 -4.73
CA LYS A 264 -4.84 24.31 -3.27
C LYS A 264 -3.63 24.92 -2.59
N GLY A 265 -3.87 25.64 -1.51
CA GLY A 265 -2.85 26.34 -0.77
C GLY A 265 -3.12 26.34 0.72
N LEU A 266 -2.29 27.08 1.44
CA LEU A 266 -2.61 27.47 2.81
C LEU A 266 -3.78 28.46 2.78
N VAL A 267 -4.60 28.46 3.83
CA VAL A 267 -5.67 29.45 4.02
C VAL A 267 -5.23 30.39 5.12
N ASP A 268 -5.06 31.67 4.78
CA ASP A 268 -4.51 32.70 5.69
C ASP A 268 -3.19 32.27 6.37
N GLY A 269 -2.35 31.54 5.64
CA GLY A 269 -1.08 31.00 6.13
C GLY A 269 -1.20 29.76 7.03
N LYS A 270 -2.40 29.22 7.24
CA LYS A 270 -2.64 28.00 8.04
C LYS A 270 -2.75 26.75 7.16
N PRO A 271 -2.35 25.57 7.69
CA PRO A 271 -2.66 24.29 7.05
C PRO A 271 -4.16 24.14 6.79
N ALA A 272 -4.50 23.50 5.68
CA ALA A 272 -5.89 23.37 5.23
C ALA A 272 -6.16 21.98 4.67
N VAL A 273 -7.36 21.48 4.94
CA VAL A 273 -7.90 20.24 4.37
C VAL A 273 -9.02 20.61 3.41
N TYR A 274 -8.90 20.16 2.17
CA TYR A 274 -9.92 20.31 1.15
C TYR A 274 -10.57 18.95 0.93
N VAL A 275 -11.82 18.80 1.37
CA VAL A 275 -12.64 17.61 1.11
C VAL A 275 -13.28 17.76 -0.26
N CYS A 276 -12.92 16.87 -1.18
CA CYS A 276 -13.34 16.88 -2.56
C CYS A 276 -14.13 15.62 -2.92
N GLU A 277 -15.06 15.80 -3.85
CA GLU A 277 -15.78 14.73 -4.52
C GLU A 277 -15.58 14.95 -6.03
N ARG A 278 -14.78 14.09 -6.69
CA ARG A 278 -14.47 14.20 -8.12
C ARG A 278 -13.91 15.58 -8.50
N PHE A 279 -12.88 16.03 -7.78
CA PHE A 279 -12.22 17.33 -7.98
C PHE A 279 -13.05 18.58 -7.66
N ALA A 280 -14.33 18.42 -7.28
CA ALA A 280 -15.14 19.52 -6.75
C ALA A 280 -15.03 19.53 -5.21
N CYS A 281 -14.53 20.62 -4.66
CA CYS A 281 -14.18 20.67 -3.24
C CYS A 281 -15.10 21.60 -2.46
N ARG A 282 -15.39 21.21 -1.22
CA ARG A 282 -16.06 22.07 -0.25
C ARG A 282 -15.11 23.19 0.19
N ARG A 283 -15.63 24.15 0.96
CA ARG A 283 -14.81 25.19 1.59
C ARG A 283 -13.68 24.52 2.39
N PRO A 284 -12.41 24.99 2.25
CA PRO A 284 -11.31 24.41 3.01
C PRO A 284 -11.56 24.52 4.51
N VAL A 285 -11.13 23.51 5.23
CA VAL A 285 -11.18 23.41 6.68
C VAL A 285 -9.79 23.69 7.24
N THR A 286 -9.70 24.59 8.21
CA THR A 286 -8.44 24.94 8.88
C THR A 286 -8.45 24.57 10.37
N GLU A 287 -9.63 24.35 10.96
CA GLU A 287 -9.78 24.03 12.38
C GLU A 287 -10.19 22.55 12.55
N PRO A 288 -9.54 21.80 13.47
CA PRO A 288 -9.83 20.37 13.68
C PRO A 288 -11.29 20.03 13.92
N ALA A 289 -12.03 20.88 14.64
CA ALA A 289 -13.43 20.66 15.00
C ALA A 289 -14.40 20.77 13.80
N GLU A 290 -13.94 21.31 12.69
CA GLU A 290 -14.73 21.47 11.46
C GLU A 290 -14.48 20.34 10.45
N VAL A 291 -13.56 19.41 10.77
CA VAL A 291 -13.32 18.20 9.99
C VAL A 291 -14.49 17.24 10.22
N GLY A 292 -15.36 17.15 9.22
CA GLY A 292 -16.53 16.25 9.20
C GLY A 292 -16.20 14.80 8.91
#